data_AF-A0AAU9X233-F1
#
_entry.id   AF-A0AAU9X233-F1
#
_cell.length_a   1.000
_cell.length_b   1.000
_cell.length_c   1.000
_cell.angle_alpha   90.00
_cell.angle_beta   90.00
_cell.angle_gamma   90.00
#
_symmetry.space_group_name_H-M   'P 1'
#
loop_
_entity.id
_entity.type
_entity.pdbx_description
1 polymer ?
#
loop_
_entity_poly.entity_id
_entity_poly.type
_entity_poly.pdbx_seq_one_letter_code
_entity_poly.pdbx_strand_id
1 'polypeptide(L)'
;MLGIGRCTFVKTNERLDKDKATEISDGTKENIKRWNKADVLLYEHFNQTLWQRIEREGKDFYDDLTNFRRMKQELKSKCFEDKPSKQLMYGNKYAKGFTLRSDLSSDLKQKCESMTRTENNYLAYLRKKRVAKISRYSSRNTK
;
A
#
# COMPACT_ATOMS: atom_id res chain seq x y z
N MET A 1 -19.97 12.89 -12.23
CA MET A 1 -19.44 11.57 -11.83
C MET A 1 -17.93 11.65 -11.80
N LEU A 2 -17.34 11.75 -10.60
CA LEU A 2 -15.90 11.56 -10.42
C LEU A 2 -15.66 10.05 -10.36
N GLY A 3 -15.66 9.39 -11.52
CA GLY A 3 -15.28 7.98 -11.60
C GLY A 3 -13.90 7.80 -11.00
N ILE A 4 -13.69 6.71 -10.26
CA ILE A 4 -12.39 6.37 -9.66
C ILE A 4 -11.32 6.55 -10.75
N GLY A 5 -10.54 7.62 -10.65
CA GLY A 5 -9.44 7.91 -11.58
C GLY A 5 -8.48 6.72 -11.62
N ARG A 6 -7.58 6.66 -12.61
CA ARG A 6 -6.63 5.54 -12.85
C ARG A 6 -5.59 5.33 -11.72
N CYS A 7 -6.02 5.27 -10.47
CA CYS A 7 -5.24 5.07 -9.27
C CYS A 7 -5.43 3.62 -8.81
N THR A 8 -4.42 2.81 -9.02
CA THR A 8 -4.32 1.43 -8.52
C THR A 8 -3.29 1.37 -7.40
N PHE A 9 -3.42 0.42 -6.48
CA PHE A 9 -2.43 0.19 -5.42
C PHE A 9 -2.02 -1.27 -5.31
N VAL A 10 -0.88 -1.47 -4.67
CA VAL A 10 -0.33 -2.78 -4.31
C VAL A 10 -0.30 -2.88 -2.78
N LYS A 11 -0.76 -4.00 -2.21
CA LYS A 11 -0.76 -4.21 -0.77
C LYS A 11 0.67 -4.49 -0.30
N THR A 12 1.28 -3.56 0.42
CA THR A 12 2.63 -3.70 1.00
C THR A 12 2.54 -3.96 2.51
N ASN A 13 3.69 -4.20 3.15
CA ASN A 13 3.85 -4.30 4.60
C ASN A 13 3.05 -5.44 5.26
N GLU A 14 2.65 -6.45 4.48
CA GLU A 14 2.06 -7.66 5.05
C GLU A 14 3.13 -8.47 5.78
N ARG A 15 2.83 -8.93 6.99
CA ARG A 15 3.74 -9.79 7.76
C ARG A 15 4.01 -11.10 7.01
N LEU A 16 5.20 -11.67 7.21
CA LEU A 16 5.47 -13.04 6.76
C LEU A 16 4.51 -14.00 7.45
N ASP A 17 4.15 -15.10 6.78
CA ASP A 17 3.15 -16.02 7.34
C ASP A 17 3.61 -16.67 8.65
N LYS A 18 4.91 -16.94 8.78
CA LYS A 18 5.53 -17.40 10.04
C LYS A 18 5.40 -16.41 11.21
N ASP A 19 5.17 -15.13 10.93
CA ASP A 19 5.05 -14.07 11.93
C ASP A 19 3.57 -13.72 12.23
N LYS A 20 2.62 -14.43 11.58
CA LYS A 20 1.19 -14.30 11.84
C LYS A 20 0.76 -15.38 12.83
N ALA A 21 0.04 -14.97 13.87
CA ALA A 21 -0.67 -15.93 14.71
C ALA A 21 -1.80 -16.56 13.87
N THR A 22 -1.70 -17.86 13.59
CA THR A 22 -2.69 -18.62 12.81
C THR A 22 -3.92 -18.95 13.65
N GLU A 23 -3.71 -19.22 14.95
CA GLU A 23 -4.76 -19.51 15.91
C GLU A 23 -4.57 -18.64 17.15
N ILE A 24 -5.63 -17.95 17.54
CA ILE A 24 -5.69 -17.16 18.77
C ILE A 24 -6.92 -17.65 19.52
N SER A 25 -6.75 -18.05 20.78
CA SER A 25 -7.88 -18.49 21.60
C SER A 25 -8.88 -17.35 21.82
N ASP A 26 -10.14 -17.69 22.02
CA ASP A 26 -11.18 -16.67 22.21
C ASP A 26 -10.96 -15.87 23.50
N GLY A 27 -10.46 -16.51 24.56
CA GLY A 27 -10.05 -15.81 25.78
C GLY A 27 -8.94 -14.78 25.53
N THR A 28 -7.94 -15.11 24.71
CA THR A 28 -6.89 -14.15 24.33
C THR A 28 -7.45 -13.02 23.46
N LYS A 29 -8.34 -13.31 22.51
CA LYS A 29 -9.00 -12.27 21.70
C LYS A 29 -9.78 -11.29 22.58
N GLU A 30 -10.53 -11.80 23.55
CA GLU A 30 -11.33 -10.96 24.44
C GLU A 30 -10.45 -10.10 25.35
N ASN A 31 -9.35 -10.66 25.86
CA ASN A 31 -8.36 -9.90 26.61
C ASN A 31 -7.73 -8.77 25.76
N ILE A 32 -7.39 -9.04 24.49
CA ILE A 32 -6.86 -8.02 23.57
C ILE A 32 -7.89 -6.91 23.36
N LYS A 33 -9.17 -7.25 23.12
CA LYS A 33 -10.24 -6.26 22.97
C LYS A 33 -10.41 -5.41 24.22
N ARG A 34 -10.40 -6.04 25.40
CA ARG A 34 -10.52 -5.35 26.70
C ARG A 34 -9.37 -4.39 26.94
N TRP A 35 -8.14 -4.80 26.66
CA TRP A 35 -6.95 -3.95 26.82
C TRP A 35 -6.91 -2.80 25.80
N ASN A 36 -7.42 -3.02 24.58
CA ASN A 36 -7.47 -2.01 23.51
C ASN A 36 -8.88 -1.44 23.32
N LYS A 37 -9.64 -1.27 24.41
CA LYS A 37 -11.08 -0.91 24.34
C LYS A 37 -11.33 0.36 23.52
N ALA A 38 -10.47 1.37 23.64
CA ALA A 38 -10.59 2.60 22.86
C ALA A 38 -10.45 2.34 21.35
N ASP A 39 -9.45 1.55 20.94
CA ASP A 39 -9.23 1.21 19.53
C ASP A 39 -10.35 0.33 18.97
N VAL A 40 -10.90 -0.57 19.79
CA VAL A 40 -12.08 -1.39 19.41
C VAL A 40 -13.27 -0.48 19.09
N LEU A 41 -13.57 0.49 19.96
CA LEU A 41 -14.67 1.43 19.73
C LEU A 41 -14.45 2.28 18.47
N LEU A 42 -13.22 2.75 18.24
CA LEU A 42 -12.87 3.47 17.01
C LEU A 42 -13.05 2.59 15.77
N TYR A 43 -12.56 1.35 15.81
CA TYR A 43 -12.68 0.41 14.72
C TYR A 43 -14.15 0.13 14.39
N GLU A 44 -14.98 -0.16 15.40
CA GLU A 44 -16.41 -0.43 15.23
C GLU A 44 -17.13 0.76 14.60
N HIS A 45 -16.90 1.97 15.11
CA HIS A 45 -17.49 3.19 14.57
C HIS A 45 -17.13 3.41 13.10
N PHE A 46 -15.86 3.31 12.73
CA PHE A 46 -15.42 3.54 11.36
C PHE A 46 -15.78 2.40 10.42
N ASN A 47 -15.79 1.15 10.89
CA ASN A 47 -16.25 0.01 10.10
C ASN A 47 -17.73 0.16 9.76
N GLN A 48 -18.58 0.49 10.74
CA GLN A 48 -19.99 0.77 10.50
C GLN A 48 -20.19 1.96 9.55
N THR A 49 -19.48 3.07 9.80
CA THR A 49 -19.56 4.28 8.98
C THR A 49 -19.12 4.02 7.53
N LEU A 50 -18.11 3.17 7.32
CA LEU A 50 -17.64 2.77 6.00
C LEU A 50 -18.75 2.05 5.22
N TRP A 51 -19.38 1.03 5.82
CA TRP A 51 -20.42 0.27 5.15
C TRP A 51 -21.66 1.12 4.85
N GLN A 52 -22.06 2.00 5.78
CA GLN A 52 -23.14 2.97 5.53
C GLN A 52 -22.82 3.96 4.41
N ARG A 53 -21.54 4.30 4.17
CA ARG A 53 -21.14 5.13 3.03
C ARG A 53 -21.21 4.33 1.74
N ILE A 54 -20.68 3.11 1.73
CA ILE A 54 -20.73 2.19 0.57
C ILE A 54 -22.17 1.94 0.13
N GLU A 55 -23.08 1.67 1.07
CA GLU A 55 -24.50 1.46 0.79
C GLU A 55 -25.17 2.69 0.16
N ARG A 56 -24.79 3.91 0.58
CA ARG A 56 -25.31 5.17 0.04
C ARG A 56 -24.82 5.49 -1.37
N GLU A 57 -23.62 5.07 -1.74
CA GLU A 57 -23.12 5.19 -3.12
C GLU A 57 -23.94 4.33 -4.10
N GLY A 58 -24.61 3.28 -3.61
CA GLY A 58 -25.52 2.45 -4.40
C GLY A 58 -24.80 1.50 -5.37
N LYS A 59 -25.52 1.08 -6.42
CA LYS A 59 -25.06 0.01 -7.33
C LYS A 59 -23.78 0.37 -8.09
N ASP A 60 -23.63 1.63 -8.48
CA ASP A 60 -22.50 2.12 -9.29
C ASP A 60 -21.15 1.89 -8.57
N PHE A 61 -21.13 1.93 -7.24
CA PHE A 61 -19.95 1.60 -6.45
C PHE A 61 -19.39 0.20 -6.76
N TYR A 62 -20.27 -0.78 -6.97
CA TYR A 62 -19.86 -2.16 -7.20
C TYR A 62 -19.33 -2.38 -8.63
N ASP A 63 -19.82 -1.61 -9.60
CA ASP A 63 -19.28 -1.59 -10.96
C ASP A 63 -17.87 -0.98 -10.95
N ASP A 64 -17.69 0.13 -10.24
CA ASP A 64 -16.38 0.76 -10.00
C ASP A 64 -15.42 -0.17 -9.24
N LEU A 65 -15.92 -0.88 -8.22
CA LEU A 65 -15.13 -1.87 -7.47
C LEU A 65 -14.68 -3.04 -8.35
N THR A 66 -15.54 -3.49 -9.26
CA THR A 66 -15.22 -4.56 -10.21
C THR A 66 -14.13 -4.11 -11.18
N ASN A 67 -14.28 -2.92 -11.75
CA ASN A 67 -13.27 -2.30 -12.61
C ASN A 67 -11.94 -2.12 -11.87
N PHE A 68 -11.99 -1.63 -10.64
CA PHE A 68 -10.82 -1.46 -9.79
C PHE A 68 -10.09 -2.78 -9.53
N ARG A 69 -10.82 -3.86 -9.20
CA ARG A 69 -10.25 -5.19 -8.98
C ARG A 69 -9.58 -5.75 -10.23
N ARG A 70 -10.21 -5.59 -11.41
CA ARG A 70 -9.61 -5.98 -12.70
C ARG A 70 -8.30 -5.23 -12.95
N MET A 71 -8.31 -3.90 -12.82
CA MET A 71 -7.11 -3.07 -13.01
C MET A 71 -5.99 -3.45 -12.02
N LYS A 72 -6.34 -3.74 -10.77
CA LYS A 72 -5.37 -4.21 -9.76
C LYS A 72 -4.76 -5.56 -10.14
N GLN A 73 -5.55 -6.49 -10.67
CA GLN A 73 -5.05 -7.79 -11.12
C GLN A 73 -4.13 -7.66 -12.34
N GLU A 74 -4.53 -6.87 -13.35
CA GLU A 74 -3.71 -6.59 -14.52
C GLU A 74 -2.38 -5.92 -14.15
N LEU A 75 -2.40 -4.99 -13.20
CA LEU A 75 -1.20 -4.37 -12.68
C LEU A 75 -0.28 -5.42 -12.03
N LYS A 76 -0.86 -6.31 -11.21
CA LYS A 76 -0.10 -7.35 -10.52
C LYS A 76 0.59 -8.28 -11.52
N SER A 77 -0.13 -8.77 -12.54
CA SER A 77 0.40 -9.72 -13.53
C SER A 77 1.44 -9.08 -14.47
N LYS A 78 1.29 -7.79 -14.75
CA LYS A 78 2.26 -7.02 -15.55
C LYS A 78 3.52 -6.68 -14.78
N CYS A 79 3.41 -6.31 -13.50
CA CYS A 79 4.55 -5.81 -12.73
C CYS A 79 5.35 -6.90 -12.00
N PHE A 80 4.68 -7.92 -11.46
CA PHE A 80 5.27 -8.77 -10.42
C PHE A 80 5.20 -10.25 -10.77
N GLU A 81 6.18 -10.99 -10.28
CA GLU A 81 6.11 -12.44 -10.23
C GLU A 81 5.15 -12.91 -9.12
N ASP A 82 4.60 -14.12 -9.26
CA ASP A 82 3.72 -14.70 -8.23
C ASP A 82 4.47 -15.16 -6.97
N LYS A 83 5.81 -15.09 -6.97
CA LYS A 83 6.64 -15.44 -5.83
C LYS A 83 6.85 -14.22 -4.93
N PRO A 84 6.38 -14.24 -3.67
CA PRO A 84 6.62 -13.16 -2.73
C PRO A 84 8.11 -13.08 -2.39
N SER A 85 8.64 -11.86 -2.27
CA SER A 85 10.00 -11.62 -1.78
C SER A 85 9.98 -11.28 -0.28
N LYS A 86 11.17 -11.12 0.33
CA LYS A 86 11.30 -10.58 1.69
C LYS A 86 11.75 -9.13 1.58
N GLN A 87 10.93 -8.21 2.05
CA GLN A 87 11.25 -6.80 2.12
C GLN A 87 11.75 -6.45 3.51
N LEU A 88 12.96 -5.90 3.60
CA LEU A 88 13.50 -5.39 4.86
C LEU A 88 12.72 -4.14 5.28
N MET A 89 12.17 -4.14 6.49
CA MET A 89 11.41 -3.03 7.03
C MET A 89 12.27 -2.17 7.95
N TYR A 90 12.79 -2.76 9.02
CA TYR A 90 13.69 -2.12 9.98
C TYR A 90 14.46 -3.18 10.78
N GLY A 91 15.68 -2.86 11.20
CA GLY A 91 16.53 -3.82 11.93
C GLY A 91 16.64 -5.14 11.17
N ASN A 92 16.28 -6.25 11.83
CA ASN A 92 16.21 -7.59 11.22
C ASN A 92 14.76 -8.07 10.99
N LYS A 93 13.81 -7.15 10.81
CA LYS A 93 12.39 -7.45 10.55
C LYS A 93 12.06 -7.35 9.07
N TYR A 94 11.38 -8.40 8.58
CA TYR A 94 11.00 -8.54 7.18
C TYR A 94 9.49 -8.62 7.04
N ALA A 95 8.99 -8.06 5.94
CA ALA A 95 7.61 -8.20 5.48
C ALA A 95 7.59 -8.96 4.15
N LYS A 96 6.41 -9.38 3.71
CA LYS A 96 6.20 -9.82 2.33
C LYS A 96 6.46 -8.64 1.40
N GLY A 97 7.37 -8.86 0.46
CA GLY A 97 7.71 -7.94 -0.62
C GLY A 97 7.24 -8.47 -1.97
N PHE A 98 7.56 -7.69 -3.00
CA PHE A 98 7.31 -8.02 -4.40
C PHE A 98 8.62 -8.30 -5.13
N THR A 99 8.59 -9.24 -6.06
CA THR A 99 9.63 -9.43 -7.07
C THR A 99 9.12 -8.84 -8.37
N LEU A 100 9.81 -7.84 -8.92
CA LEU A 100 9.47 -7.29 -10.22
C LEU A 100 9.83 -8.29 -11.31
N ARG A 101 9.01 -8.39 -12.35
CA ARG A 101 9.36 -9.15 -13.54
C ARG A 101 10.62 -8.56 -14.20
N SER A 102 11.40 -9.42 -14.84
CA SER A 102 12.64 -9.03 -15.53
C SER A 102 12.40 -8.40 -16.91
N ASP A 103 11.28 -8.73 -17.56
CA ASP A 103 10.93 -8.38 -18.94
C ASP A 103 10.10 -7.08 -19.06
N LEU A 104 10.27 -6.13 -18.13
CA LEU A 104 9.53 -4.88 -18.11
C LEU A 104 10.12 -3.84 -19.07
N SER A 105 9.25 -3.18 -19.86
CA SER A 105 9.62 -1.96 -20.58
C SER A 105 10.04 -0.85 -19.59
N SER A 106 10.85 0.11 -20.04
CA SER A 106 11.38 1.20 -19.20
C SER A 106 10.28 1.93 -18.42
N ASP A 107 9.21 2.33 -19.10
CA ASP A 107 8.09 3.07 -18.49
C ASP A 107 7.33 2.23 -17.46
N LEU A 108 7.08 0.95 -17.79
CA LEU A 108 6.39 0.05 -16.89
C LEU A 108 7.25 -0.25 -15.67
N LYS A 109 8.55 -0.46 -15.85
CA LYS A 109 9.52 -0.65 -14.76
C LYS A 109 9.51 0.52 -13.79
N GLN A 110 9.63 1.76 -14.29
CA GLN A 110 9.58 2.95 -13.45
C GLN A 110 8.27 3.03 -12.65
N LYS A 111 7.14 2.73 -13.31
CA LYS A 111 5.83 2.69 -12.65
C LYS A 111 5.78 1.62 -11.56
N CYS A 112 6.16 0.38 -11.86
CA CYS A 112 6.16 -0.73 -10.90
C CYS A 112 7.06 -0.46 -9.69
N GLU A 113 8.29 0.02 -9.92
CA GLU A 113 9.23 0.40 -8.86
C GLU A 113 8.69 1.54 -7.98
N SER A 114 7.98 2.50 -8.56
CA SER A 114 7.38 3.60 -7.80
C SER A 114 6.28 3.12 -6.85
N MET A 115 5.49 2.12 -7.25
CA MET A 115 4.39 1.57 -6.45
C MET A 115 4.86 0.70 -5.29
N THR A 116 6.01 0.02 -5.44
CA THR A 116 6.59 -0.83 -4.39
C THR A 116 7.72 -0.14 -3.62
N ARG A 117 7.90 1.17 -3.82
CA ARG A 117 8.93 1.92 -3.10
C ARG A 117 8.58 2.00 -1.62
N THR A 118 9.47 1.50 -0.78
CA THR A 118 9.32 1.58 0.68
C THR A 118 9.29 3.03 1.15
N GLU A 119 8.69 3.27 2.31
CA GLU A 119 8.56 4.59 2.92
C GLU A 119 9.95 5.24 3.09
N ASN A 120 10.92 4.49 3.60
CA ASN A 120 12.30 4.95 3.76
C ASN A 120 12.95 5.32 2.42
N ASN A 121 12.76 4.50 1.38
CA ASN A 121 13.30 4.78 0.05
C ASN A 121 12.59 5.96 -0.62
N TYR A 122 11.29 6.14 -0.37
CA TYR A 122 10.52 7.27 -0.86
C TYR A 122 10.97 8.57 -0.19
N LEU A 123 11.18 8.57 1.12
CA LEU A 123 11.75 9.70 1.85
C LEU A 123 13.16 10.05 1.34
N ALA A 124 14.02 9.05 1.11
CA ALA A 124 15.35 9.26 0.53
C ALA A 124 15.26 9.89 -0.87
N TYR A 125 14.34 9.41 -1.71
CA TYR A 125 14.07 10.01 -3.03
C TYR A 125 13.63 11.47 -2.92
N LEU A 126 12.68 11.79 -2.03
CA LEU A 126 12.20 13.16 -1.84
C LEU A 126 13.31 14.09 -1.34
N ARG A 127 14.15 13.63 -0.40
CA ARG A 127 15.31 14.38 0.09
C ARG A 127 16.29 14.69 -1.04
N LYS A 128 16.65 13.70 -1.87
CA LYS A 128 17.51 13.89 -3.05
C LYS A 128 16.91 14.93 -4.01
N LYS A 129 15.61 14.83 -4.29
CA LYS A 129 14.89 15.77 -5.18
C LYS A 129 14.90 17.21 -4.62
N ARG A 130 14.74 17.37 -3.31
CA ARG A 130 14.80 18.69 -2.64
C ARG A 130 16.19 19.32 -2.77
N VAL A 131 17.26 18.57 -2.50
CA VAL A 131 18.64 19.05 -2.64
C VAL A 131 18.92 19.49 -4.07
N ALA A 132 18.54 18.68 -5.07
CA ALA A 132 18.71 19.02 -6.47
C ALA A 132 17.95 20.29 -6.89
N LYS A 133 16.76 20.53 -6.32
CA LYS A 133 15.98 21.76 -6.56
C LYS A 133 16.68 22.99 -5.96
N ILE A 134 17.18 22.88 -4.73
CA ILE A 134 17.91 23.97 -4.06
C ILE A 134 19.18 24.31 -4.84
N SER A 135 19.99 23.31 -5.21
CA SER A 135 21.19 23.52 -6.03
C SER A 135 20.88 24.24 -7.35
N ARG A 136 19.84 23.81 -8.08
CA ARG A 136 19.41 24.49 -9.31
C ARG A 136 18.94 25.92 -9.10
N TYR A 137 18.29 26.21 -7.97
CA TYR A 137 17.87 27.56 -7.62
C TYR A 137 19.08 28.46 -7.33
N SER A 138 20.03 27.98 -6.52
CA SER A 138 21.29 28.69 -6.26
C SER A 138 22.05 29.00 -7.55
N SER A 139 22.24 28.01 -8.44
CA SER A 139 22.94 28.21 -9.72
C SER A 139 22.26 29.19 -10.68
N ARG A 140 20.94 29.42 -10.55
CA ARG A 140 20.20 30.42 -11.34
C ARG A 140 20.31 31.84 -10.80
N ASN A 141 20.51 31.99 -9.48
CA ASN A 141 20.62 33.29 -8.82
C ASN A 141 22.07 33.76 -8.62
N THR A 142 23.07 32.95 -9.02
CA THR A 142 24.49 33.33 -9.01
C THR A 142 25.01 33.68 -10.42
N LYS A 143 24.11 33.78 -11.40
CA LYS A 143 24.32 34.39 -12.72
C LYS A 143 23.45 35.62 -12.81
#